data_AF-A0A2E6AB91-F1
#
_entry.id   AF-A0A2E6AB91-F1
#
_cell.length_a   1.000
_cell.length_b   1.000
_cell.length_c   1.000
_cell.angle_alpha   90.00
_cell.angle_beta   90.00
_cell.angle_gamma   90.00
#
_symmetry.space_group_name_H-M   'P 1'
#
loop_
_entity.id
_entity.type
_entity.pdbx_description
1 polymer ?
#
loop_
_entity_poly.entity_id
_entity_poly.type
_entity_poly.pdbx_seq_one_letter_code
_entity_poly.pdbx_strand_id
1 'polypeptide(L)'
;MKKIILYTITAFLGLSAIIIIYTGFVFDPDDYREEITEYISDKINYDFSYEGSIEISYQPKSSISISDIIISEQIGNKIKTIVELERAELLISNENLLNKIIDVEKIQADNLKYFGVNIDEILMKTYSLSKFKFKDFVAIDEKNYTNIYTMSSTAIIKDNYMYINNIYIESELLKANGTGKINLLSKEVNFSLNGELKRDANVYGNYKNHYPVELYEHNLPIKISGLIENLSVSIDLSKVIFEEVIAPIKNKIFDKIKNKVIDDLKETIKLPQ
;
A
#
# COMPACT_ATOMS: atom_id res chain seq x y z
N MET A 1 -21.42 3.73 5.34
CA MET A 1 -20.67 2.51 4.98
C MET A 1 -19.24 2.72 5.44
N LYS A 2 -18.84 2.11 6.56
CA LYS A 2 -17.56 2.39 7.23
C LYS A 2 -16.45 1.55 6.59
N LYS A 3 -15.36 2.18 6.14
CA LYS A 3 -14.21 1.55 5.49
C LYS A 3 -13.00 1.64 6.44
N ILE A 4 -13.02 0.83 7.49
CA ILE A 4 -12.11 0.91 8.64
C ILE A 4 -10.96 -0.10 8.44
N ILE A 5 -9.97 0.17 7.59
CA ILE A 5 -8.94 -0.88 7.39
C ILE A 5 -7.53 -0.34 7.15
N LEU A 6 -6.99 0.48 8.04
CA LEU A 6 -5.52 0.56 8.12
C LEU A 6 -5.03 0.84 9.54
N TYR A 7 -5.82 0.46 10.54
CA TYR A 7 -5.77 1.11 11.84
C TYR A 7 -4.64 0.74 12.78
N THR A 8 -4.12 -0.47 12.69
CA THR A 8 -3.70 -1.09 13.94
C THR A 8 -2.40 -1.86 13.85
N ILE A 9 -1.76 -1.91 12.69
CA ILE A 9 -0.44 -2.50 12.59
C ILE A 9 0.63 -1.50 13.05
N THR A 10 0.56 -0.24 12.63
CA THR A 10 1.60 0.78 12.95
C THR A 10 1.44 1.40 14.34
N ALA A 11 0.21 1.73 14.77
CA ALA A 11 -0.06 2.39 16.04
C ALA A 11 0.00 1.47 17.28
N PHE A 12 -0.21 0.16 17.10
CA PHE A 12 -0.41 -0.76 18.20
C PHE A 12 0.88 -1.42 18.70
N LEU A 13 1.79 -1.72 17.77
CA LEU A 13 3.12 -2.25 18.06
C LEU A 13 3.91 -1.38 19.05
N GLY A 14 3.67 -0.06 19.08
CA GLY A 14 4.35 0.85 20.02
C GLY A 14 3.84 0.86 21.46
N LEU A 15 2.57 0.50 21.73
CA LEU A 15 1.98 0.61 23.09
C LEU A 15 1.84 -0.74 23.81
N SER A 16 1.62 -1.83 23.08
CA SER A 16 1.56 -3.19 23.65
C SER A 16 2.94 -3.76 23.97
N ALA A 17 4.00 -3.32 23.26
CA ALA A 17 5.35 -3.78 23.49
C ALA A 17 5.83 -3.50 24.93
N ILE A 18 5.46 -2.38 25.55
CA ILE A 18 5.96 -2.00 26.89
C ILE A 18 5.46 -2.94 28.00
N ILE A 19 4.26 -3.50 27.87
CA ILE A 19 3.68 -4.42 28.88
C ILE A 19 4.22 -5.84 28.66
N ILE A 20 4.35 -6.28 27.41
CA ILE A 20 4.86 -7.61 27.07
C ILE A 20 6.38 -7.70 27.36
N ILE A 21 7.13 -6.59 27.17
CA ILE A 21 8.55 -6.49 27.50
C ILE A 21 8.83 -6.78 29.00
N TYR A 22 7.89 -6.47 29.90
CA TYR A 22 8.08 -6.69 31.32
C TYR A 22 7.75 -8.12 31.77
N THR A 23 6.96 -8.88 31.01
CA THR A 23 6.55 -10.26 31.36
C THR A 23 7.36 -11.34 30.65
N GLY A 24 7.91 -11.09 29.45
CA GLY A 24 8.61 -12.13 28.68
C GLY A 24 9.98 -12.57 29.21
N PHE A 25 10.46 -12.06 30.34
CA PHE A 25 11.67 -12.60 30.98
C PHE A 25 11.40 -13.93 31.72
N VAL A 26 10.13 -14.28 31.97
CA VAL A 26 9.70 -15.48 32.72
C VAL A 26 8.58 -16.27 32.02
N PHE A 27 7.87 -15.65 31.07
CA PHE A 27 6.63 -16.20 30.49
C PHE A 27 6.67 -16.30 28.97
N ASP A 28 6.19 -17.43 28.43
CA ASP A 28 5.99 -17.63 26.99
C ASP A 28 4.72 -16.85 26.56
N PRO A 29 4.81 -15.91 25.60
CA PRO A 29 3.63 -15.16 25.14
C PRO A 29 2.52 -16.06 24.59
N ASP A 30 2.85 -17.24 24.07
CA ASP A 30 1.86 -18.17 23.52
C ASP A 30 0.98 -18.81 24.61
N ASP A 31 1.39 -18.78 25.88
CA ASP A 31 0.56 -19.19 27.02
C ASP A 31 -0.63 -18.24 27.27
N TYR A 32 -0.58 -17.01 26.73
CA TYR A 32 -1.58 -15.96 26.90
C TYR A 32 -2.32 -15.62 25.60
N ARG A 33 -2.42 -16.61 24.70
CA ARG A 33 -3.00 -16.42 23.36
C ARG A 33 -4.40 -15.84 23.39
N GLU A 34 -5.27 -16.34 24.28
CA GLU A 34 -6.66 -15.88 24.39
C GLU A 34 -6.72 -14.41 24.82
N GLU A 35 -5.96 -14.03 25.85
CA GLU A 35 -5.93 -12.67 26.39
C GLU A 35 -5.32 -11.68 25.39
N ILE A 36 -4.26 -12.07 24.68
CA ILE A 36 -3.66 -11.26 23.62
C ILE A 36 -4.66 -11.06 22.48
N THR A 37 -5.34 -12.13 22.08
CA THR A 37 -6.35 -12.13 21.01
C THR A 37 -7.52 -11.21 21.36
N GLU A 38 -8.09 -11.36 22.56
CA GLU A 38 -9.19 -10.52 23.05
C GLU A 38 -8.75 -9.05 23.16
N TYR A 39 -7.59 -8.79 23.77
CA TYR A 39 -7.05 -7.45 23.94
C TYR A 39 -6.83 -6.74 22.60
N ILE A 40 -6.22 -7.43 21.62
CA ILE A 40 -6.01 -6.85 20.29
C ILE A 40 -7.36 -6.64 19.61
N SER A 41 -8.26 -7.63 19.64
CA SER A 41 -9.55 -7.54 18.98
C SER A 41 -10.38 -6.33 19.44
N ASP A 42 -10.43 -6.11 20.76
CA ASP A 42 -11.08 -4.95 21.38
C ASP A 42 -10.49 -3.62 20.91
N LYS A 43 -9.17 -3.57 20.73
CA LYS A 43 -8.46 -2.34 20.35
C LYS A 43 -8.59 -2.02 18.88
N ILE A 44 -8.69 -3.04 18.05
CA ILE A 44 -8.81 -2.89 16.61
C ILE A 44 -10.27 -2.86 16.14
N ASN A 45 -11.22 -3.21 17.02
CA ASN A 45 -12.64 -3.37 16.70
C ASN A 45 -12.87 -4.33 15.52
N TYR A 46 -12.11 -5.43 15.52
CA TYR A 46 -12.12 -6.54 14.57
C TYR A 46 -11.68 -7.80 15.30
N ASP A 47 -12.05 -8.96 14.79
CA ASP A 47 -11.61 -10.23 15.35
C ASP A 47 -10.17 -10.48 14.86
N PHE A 48 -9.21 -10.30 15.77
CA PHE A 48 -7.81 -10.64 15.54
C PHE A 48 -7.56 -12.06 16.04
N SER A 49 -6.84 -12.86 15.25
CA SER A 49 -6.27 -14.12 15.70
C SER A 49 -4.90 -14.33 15.08
N TYR A 50 -4.14 -15.26 15.65
CA TYR A 50 -2.89 -15.73 15.07
C TYR A 50 -2.77 -17.24 15.30
N GLU A 51 -2.32 -17.98 14.30
CA GLU A 51 -2.14 -19.45 14.37
C GLU A 51 -0.68 -19.84 14.67
N GLY A 52 0.26 -18.94 14.35
CA GLY A 52 1.68 -19.13 14.60
C GLY A 52 2.07 -18.82 16.05
N SER A 53 3.35 -18.49 16.25
CA SER A 53 3.92 -18.12 17.54
C SER A 53 4.23 -16.62 17.63
N ILE A 54 4.32 -16.14 18.87
CA ILE A 54 4.87 -14.81 19.19
C ILE A 54 6.29 -14.99 19.72
N GLU A 55 7.26 -14.43 19.00
CA GLU A 55 8.66 -14.40 19.41
C GLU A 55 9.03 -13.02 19.94
N ILE A 56 9.73 -12.98 21.08
CA ILE A 56 10.16 -11.73 21.69
C ILE A 56 11.60 -11.81 22.14
N SER A 57 12.37 -10.76 21.84
CA SER A 57 13.75 -10.60 22.30
C SER A 57 13.95 -9.20 22.89
N TYR A 58 14.87 -9.08 23.85
CA TYR A 58 15.06 -7.86 24.64
C TYR A 58 16.49 -7.32 24.64
N GLN A 59 17.47 -8.01 24.05
CA GLN A 59 18.87 -7.58 24.10
C GLN A 59 19.60 -7.75 22.76
N PRO A 60 20.33 -6.72 22.29
CA PRO A 60 20.43 -5.34 22.82
C PRO A 60 19.19 -4.46 22.51
N LYS A 61 18.33 -4.89 21.58
CA LYS A 61 17.10 -4.19 21.15
C LYS A 61 15.88 -5.03 21.50
N SER A 62 14.73 -4.36 21.61
CA SER A 62 13.46 -5.05 21.86
C SER A 62 12.82 -5.40 20.51
N SER A 63 12.62 -6.68 20.22
CA SER A 63 11.95 -7.14 19.01
C SER A 63 10.74 -8.00 19.35
N ILE A 64 9.65 -7.81 18.62
CA ILE A 64 8.47 -8.68 18.68
C ILE A 64 8.18 -9.14 17.25
N SER A 65 7.99 -10.43 17.04
CA SER A 65 7.43 -10.95 15.80
C SER A 65 6.28 -11.91 16.05
N ILE A 66 5.26 -11.83 15.20
CA ILE A 66 4.04 -12.65 15.27
C ILE A 66 3.82 -13.25 13.90
N SER A 67 3.56 -14.56 13.85
CA SER A 67 3.34 -15.29 12.60
C SER A 67 1.89 -15.73 12.42
N ASP A 68 1.47 -15.87 11.16
CA ASP A 68 0.15 -16.34 10.72
C ASP A 68 -1.02 -15.57 11.35
N ILE A 69 -1.03 -14.25 11.16
CA ILE A 69 -2.06 -13.33 11.65
C ILE A 69 -3.26 -13.33 10.70
N ILE A 70 -4.45 -13.37 11.29
CA ILE A 70 -5.72 -13.20 10.59
C ILE A 70 -6.51 -12.08 11.29
N ILE A 71 -7.06 -11.17 10.50
CA ILE A 71 -8.01 -10.15 10.98
C ILE A 71 -9.30 -10.32 10.21
N SER A 72 -10.41 -10.43 10.92
CA SER A 72 -11.73 -10.64 10.33
C SER A 72 -12.80 -9.78 10.98
N GLU A 73 -13.94 -9.69 10.31
CA GLU A 73 -15.14 -9.00 10.81
C GLU A 73 -16.30 -9.99 10.79
N GLN A 74 -17.02 -10.05 11.91
CA GLN A 74 -18.28 -10.75 11.97
C GLN A 74 -19.42 -9.88 11.40
N ILE A 75 -20.01 -10.32 10.29
CA ILE A 75 -21.19 -9.70 9.67
C ILE A 75 -22.36 -10.69 9.80
N GLY A 76 -23.18 -10.49 10.84
CA GLY A 76 -24.23 -11.44 11.21
C GLY A 76 -23.63 -12.78 11.62
N ASN A 77 -23.96 -13.85 10.88
CA ASN A 77 -23.43 -15.20 11.14
C ASN A 77 -22.26 -15.57 10.23
N LYS A 78 -21.71 -14.62 9.45
CA LYS A 78 -20.59 -14.87 8.55
C LYS A 78 -19.35 -14.16 9.06
N ILE A 79 -18.25 -14.91 9.13
CA ILE A 79 -16.91 -14.36 9.34
C ILE A 79 -16.38 -13.94 7.98
N LYS A 80 -15.95 -12.69 7.87
CA LYS A 80 -15.33 -12.15 6.66
C LYS A 80 -13.89 -11.76 6.97
N THR A 81 -12.94 -12.49 6.40
CA THR A 81 -11.52 -12.11 6.47
C THR A 81 -11.26 -10.78 5.79
N ILE A 82 -10.47 -9.94 6.45
CA ILE A 82 -10.08 -8.61 6.01
C ILE A 82 -8.58 -8.54 5.76
N VAL A 83 -7.78 -9.16 6.63
CA VAL A 83 -6.33 -9.25 6.47
C VAL A 83 -5.87 -10.67 6.76
N GLU A 84 -4.98 -11.18 5.91
CA GLU A 84 -4.10 -12.31 6.23
C GLU A 84 -2.66 -11.78 6.17
N LEU A 85 -1.82 -12.18 7.09
CA LEU A 85 -0.43 -11.74 7.17
C LEU A 85 0.44 -12.87 7.70
N GLU A 86 1.45 -13.28 6.92
CA GLU A 86 2.35 -14.36 7.31
C GLU A 86 3.22 -13.97 8.49
N ARG A 87 3.76 -12.76 8.48
CA ARG A 87 4.65 -12.29 9.56
C ARG A 87 4.56 -10.80 9.76
N ALA A 88 4.40 -10.40 11.02
CA ALA A 88 4.62 -9.03 11.47
C ALA A 88 5.88 -8.99 12.34
N GLU A 89 6.73 -7.98 12.16
CA GLU A 89 7.90 -7.75 13.00
C GLU A 89 8.00 -6.28 13.39
N LEU A 90 8.37 -6.07 14.65
CA LEU A 90 8.70 -4.77 15.21
C LEU A 90 10.07 -4.84 15.88
N LEU A 91 10.92 -3.86 15.60
CA LEU A 91 12.17 -3.63 16.31
C LEU A 91 12.17 -2.23 16.92
N ILE A 92 12.37 -2.14 18.23
CA ILE A 92 12.41 -0.90 19.00
C ILE A 92 13.80 -0.73 19.63
N SER A 93 14.35 0.47 19.50
CA SER A 93 15.55 0.89 20.23
C SER A 93 15.21 1.25 21.67
N ASN A 94 16.04 0.75 22.59
CA ASN A 94 15.89 1.02 24.03
C ASN A 94 16.56 2.35 24.45
N GLU A 95 17.29 3.02 23.56
CA GLU A 95 18.13 4.18 23.89
C GLU A 95 17.34 5.42 24.29
N ASN A 96 16.22 5.67 23.61
CA ASN A 96 15.47 6.94 23.71
C ASN A 96 14.19 6.84 24.56
N LEU A 97 13.90 5.68 25.15
CA LEU A 97 12.67 5.44 25.91
C LEU A 97 12.53 6.36 27.14
N LEU A 98 13.64 6.70 27.81
CA LEU A 98 13.64 7.63 28.95
C LEU A 98 13.17 9.04 28.57
N ASN A 99 13.37 9.44 27.32
CA ASN A 99 12.91 10.73 26.78
C ASN A 99 11.46 10.67 26.28
N LYS A 100 10.74 9.57 26.55
CA LYS A 100 9.40 9.28 26.02
C LYS A 100 9.34 9.28 24.49
N ILE A 101 10.47 8.96 23.86
CA ILE A 101 10.57 8.79 22.42
C ILE A 101 10.66 7.29 22.16
N ILE A 102 9.71 6.76 21.40
CA ILE A 102 9.78 5.38 20.93
C ILE A 102 10.40 5.42 19.54
N ASP A 103 11.63 4.92 19.45
CA ASP A 103 12.40 4.83 18.22
C ASP A 103 12.23 3.42 17.65
N VAL A 104 11.39 3.33 16.62
CA VAL A 104 11.05 2.10 15.92
C VAL A 104 11.97 1.96 14.72
N GLU A 105 12.98 1.13 14.88
CA GLU A 105 13.99 0.90 13.85
C GLU A 105 13.49 0.02 12.71
N LYS A 106 12.44 -0.76 12.96
CA LYS A 106 11.85 -1.63 11.94
C LYS A 106 10.38 -1.91 12.25
N ILE A 107 9.55 -1.69 11.26
CA ILE A 107 8.20 -2.26 11.15
C ILE A 107 8.22 -3.06 9.87
N GLN A 108 7.92 -4.35 9.91
CA GLN A 108 7.85 -5.19 8.72
C GLN A 108 6.59 -6.06 8.74
N ALA A 109 5.98 -6.20 7.58
CA ALA A 109 4.86 -7.09 7.32
C ALA A 109 5.16 -7.87 6.04
N ASP A 110 5.16 -9.20 6.12
CA ASP A 110 5.49 -10.09 5.00
C ASP A 110 4.25 -10.87 4.54
N ASN A 111 4.07 -10.94 3.22
CA ASN A 111 2.97 -11.64 2.54
C ASN A 111 1.58 -11.27 3.09
N LEU A 112 1.31 -9.96 3.12
CA LEU A 112 0.02 -9.41 3.52
C LEU A 112 -0.99 -9.52 2.37
N LYS A 113 -2.15 -10.13 2.63
CA LYS A 113 -3.34 -10.02 1.78
C LYS A 113 -4.35 -9.12 2.44
N TYR A 114 -4.76 -8.08 1.72
CA TYR A 114 -5.80 -7.17 2.16
C TYR A 114 -7.05 -7.39 1.32
N PHE A 115 -8.16 -7.81 1.94
CA PHE A 115 -9.40 -8.11 1.23
C PHE A 115 -10.31 -6.89 1.06
N GLY A 116 -11.04 -6.86 -0.06
CA GLY A 116 -12.01 -5.83 -0.41
C GLY A 116 -11.51 -4.77 -1.39
N VAL A 117 -10.21 -4.71 -1.66
CA VAL A 117 -9.63 -3.89 -2.74
C VAL A 117 -8.48 -4.62 -3.39
N ASN A 118 -8.37 -4.55 -4.72
CA ASN A 118 -7.23 -5.04 -5.48
C ASN A 118 -6.58 -3.83 -6.18
N ILE A 119 -5.53 -3.26 -5.59
CA ILE A 119 -4.87 -2.05 -6.12
C ILE A 119 -4.21 -2.30 -7.48
N ASP A 120 -3.72 -3.52 -7.70
CA ASP A 120 -3.08 -3.93 -8.94
C ASP A 120 -4.14 -3.94 -10.07
N GLU A 121 -5.32 -4.50 -9.81
CA GLU A 121 -6.46 -4.44 -10.75
C GLU A 121 -6.96 -2.99 -10.99
N ILE A 122 -7.00 -2.15 -9.96
CA ILE A 122 -7.37 -0.73 -10.10
C ILE A 122 -6.39 0.02 -11.00
N LEU A 123 -5.07 -0.19 -10.82
CA LEU A 123 -4.05 0.39 -11.67
C LEU A 123 -4.28 -0.01 -13.13
N MET A 124 -4.46 -1.31 -13.37
CA MET A 124 -4.73 -1.85 -14.70
C MET A 124 -5.99 -1.27 -15.35
N LYS A 125 -7.10 -1.21 -14.60
CA LYS A 125 -8.36 -0.63 -15.07
C LYS A 125 -8.18 0.85 -15.43
N THR A 126 -7.55 1.61 -14.53
CA THR A 126 -7.32 3.05 -14.73
C THR A 126 -6.48 3.28 -15.98
N TYR A 127 -5.43 2.49 -16.15
CA TYR A 127 -4.56 2.58 -17.31
C TYR A 127 -5.27 2.23 -18.63
N SER A 128 -6.00 1.11 -18.69
CA SER A 128 -6.73 0.71 -19.91
C SER A 128 -7.79 1.73 -20.32
N LEU A 129 -8.49 2.32 -19.35
CA LEU A 129 -9.45 3.41 -19.60
C LEU A 129 -8.76 4.66 -20.14
N SER A 130 -7.59 5.02 -19.61
CA SER A 130 -6.85 6.21 -20.04
C SER A 130 -6.41 6.15 -21.51
N LYS A 131 -6.18 4.94 -22.05
CA LYS A 131 -5.80 4.73 -23.46
C LYS A 131 -6.98 4.76 -24.44
N PHE A 132 -8.20 5.04 -23.98
CA PHE A 132 -9.44 4.92 -24.77
C PHE A 132 -9.62 3.51 -25.39
N LYS A 133 -8.92 2.50 -24.86
CA LYS A 133 -9.02 1.09 -25.27
C LYS A 133 -10.13 0.39 -24.50
N PHE A 134 -11.33 0.96 -24.56
CA PHE A 134 -12.50 0.47 -23.81
C PHE A 134 -12.89 -0.98 -24.16
N LYS A 135 -12.49 -1.49 -25.34
CA LYS A 135 -12.73 -2.89 -25.77
C LYS A 135 -11.74 -3.90 -25.17
N ASP A 136 -10.59 -3.46 -24.68
CA ASP A 136 -9.60 -4.31 -24.02
C ASP A 136 -9.82 -4.35 -22.48
N PHE A 137 -11.00 -3.89 -22.03
CA PHE A 137 -11.44 -3.97 -20.64
C PHE A 137 -11.75 -5.43 -20.29
N VAL A 138 -10.74 -6.14 -19.82
CA VAL A 138 -10.89 -7.49 -19.27
C VAL A 138 -10.64 -7.37 -17.77
N ALA A 139 -11.56 -7.89 -16.94
CA ALA A 139 -11.26 -8.12 -15.53
C ALA A 139 -10.10 -9.12 -15.50
N ILE A 140 -8.90 -8.62 -15.17
CA ILE A 140 -7.67 -9.39 -15.33
C ILE A 140 -7.56 -10.41 -14.20
N ASP A 141 -8.02 -10.09 -13.00
CA ASP A 141 -7.98 -11.00 -11.85
C ASP A 141 -9.30 -10.92 -11.07
N GLU A 142 -9.90 -12.06 -10.76
CA GLU A 142 -11.12 -12.16 -9.94
C GLU A 142 -10.81 -12.00 -8.43
N LYS A 143 -9.53 -11.95 -8.05
CA LYS A 143 -9.14 -11.69 -6.66
C LYS A 143 -9.68 -10.35 -6.19
N ASN A 144 -10.44 -10.40 -5.11
CA ASN A 144 -10.95 -9.23 -4.40
C ASN A 144 -9.97 -8.67 -3.36
N TYR A 145 -8.71 -9.08 -3.39
CA TYR A 145 -7.70 -8.66 -2.43
C TYR A 145 -6.45 -8.10 -3.11
N THR A 146 -5.71 -7.30 -2.36
CA THR A 146 -4.39 -6.79 -2.72
C THR A 146 -3.35 -7.69 -2.08
N ASN A 147 -2.40 -8.18 -2.87
CA ASN A 147 -1.29 -8.96 -2.37
C ASN A 147 -0.05 -8.06 -2.22
N ILE A 148 0.44 -7.92 -1.00
CA ILE A 148 1.64 -7.16 -0.65
C ILE A 148 2.68 -8.18 -0.16
N TYR A 149 3.72 -8.40 -0.95
CA TYR A 149 4.79 -9.35 -0.61
C TYR A 149 5.59 -8.87 0.59
N THR A 150 5.87 -7.57 0.65
CA THR A 150 6.52 -6.98 1.81
C THR A 150 6.13 -5.52 1.97
N MET A 151 6.00 -5.09 3.22
CA MET A 151 5.90 -3.71 3.61
C MET A 151 6.88 -3.47 4.76
N SER A 152 7.70 -2.43 4.66
CA SER A 152 8.61 -2.07 5.74
C SER A 152 8.70 -0.57 5.95
N SER A 153 9.06 -0.17 7.17
CA SER A 153 9.31 1.24 7.50
C SER A 153 10.11 1.36 8.80
N THR A 154 10.50 2.59 9.09
CA THR A 154 11.01 3.03 10.39
C THR A 154 10.06 4.09 10.94
N ALA A 155 9.97 4.26 12.25
CA ALA A 155 9.12 5.29 12.83
C ALA A 155 9.69 5.92 14.09
N ILE A 156 9.41 7.21 14.30
CA ILE A 156 9.68 7.90 15.55
C ILE A 156 8.33 8.33 16.13
N ILE A 157 8.03 7.87 17.34
CA ILE A 157 6.82 8.24 18.06
C ILE A 157 7.19 9.24 19.15
N LYS A 158 6.62 10.45 19.06
CA LYS A 158 6.83 11.54 20.01
C LYS A 158 5.66 12.52 19.97
N ASP A 159 5.26 13.04 21.13
CA ASP A 159 4.30 14.15 21.26
C ASP A 159 3.01 13.93 20.44
N ASN A 160 2.42 12.73 20.56
CA ASN A 160 1.19 12.28 19.86
C ASN A 160 1.32 12.13 18.33
N TYR A 161 2.52 12.27 17.77
CA TYR A 161 2.77 11.98 16.37
C TYR A 161 3.63 10.73 16.22
N MET A 162 3.32 9.96 15.20
CA MET A 162 4.18 8.92 14.65
C MET A 162 4.68 9.42 13.30
N TYR A 163 5.99 9.67 13.21
CA TYR A 163 6.66 10.03 11.97
C TYR A 163 7.20 8.77 11.34
N ILE A 164 6.69 8.41 10.17
CA ILE A 164 7.05 7.18 9.46
C ILE A 164 8.02 7.54 8.34
N ASN A 165 9.19 6.94 8.37
CA ASN A 165 10.26 7.17 7.40
C ASN A 165 10.62 5.86 6.69
N ASN A 166 11.25 5.97 5.53
CA ASN A 166 11.73 4.82 4.76
C ASN A 166 10.62 3.79 4.49
N ILE A 167 9.40 4.25 4.20
CA ILE A 167 8.30 3.37 3.82
C ILE A 167 8.70 2.68 2.53
N TYR A 168 8.64 1.36 2.50
CA TYR A 168 8.74 0.50 1.33
C TYR A 168 7.52 -0.40 1.27
N ILE A 169 6.90 -0.52 0.11
CA ILE A 169 5.78 -1.43 -0.15
C ILE A 169 6.05 -2.13 -1.48
N GLU A 170 5.88 -3.44 -1.52
CA GLU A 170 5.97 -4.22 -2.75
C GLU A 170 4.72 -5.08 -2.94
N SER A 171 3.94 -4.79 -3.99
CA SER A 171 2.82 -5.60 -4.45
C SER A 171 3.19 -6.48 -5.65
N GLU A 172 2.19 -7.09 -6.27
CA GLU A 172 2.33 -7.85 -7.50
C GLU A 172 2.88 -6.99 -8.65
N LEU A 173 2.31 -5.80 -8.87
CA LEU A 173 2.72 -4.91 -9.97
C LEU A 173 3.60 -3.74 -9.53
N LEU A 174 3.48 -3.27 -8.30
CA LEU A 174 4.05 -1.99 -7.85
C LEU A 174 5.14 -2.16 -6.79
N LYS A 175 6.11 -1.26 -6.83
CA LYS A 175 6.96 -0.90 -5.69
C LYS A 175 6.66 0.54 -5.32
N ALA A 176 6.56 0.85 -4.03
CA ALA A 176 6.36 2.22 -3.59
C ALA A 176 7.30 2.55 -2.44
N ASN A 177 7.89 3.75 -2.50
CA ASN A 177 8.77 4.28 -1.47
C ASN A 177 8.25 5.61 -0.95
N GLY A 178 8.39 5.91 0.34
CA GLY A 178 8.03 7.24 0.82
C GLY A 178 8.12 7.48 2.31
N THR A 179 7.34 8.46 2.75
CA THR A 179 7.32 8.91 4.14
C THR A 179 5.90 9.31 4.53
N GLY A 180 5.68 9.51 5.82
CA GLY A 180 4.36 9.79 6.32
C GLY A 180 4.34 10.25 7.76
N LYS A 181 3.15 10.66 8.19
CA LYS A 181 2.87 10.93 9.59
C LYS A 181 1.48 10.46 9.97
N ILE A 182 1.33 10.06 11.22
CA ILE A 182 0.05 9.76 11.85
C ILE A 182 -0.07 10.63 13.10
N ASN A 183 -1.20 11.32 13.25
CA ASN A 183 -1.59 11.89 14.53
C ASN A 183 -2.31 10.81 15.34
N LEU A 184 -1.70 10.37 16.44
CA LEU A 184 -2.20 9.27 17.27
C LEU A 184 -3.48 9.64 18.05
N LEU A 185 -3.74 10.93 18.25
CA LEU A 185 -4.96 11.41 18.91
C LEU A 185 -6.11 11.58 17.93
N SER A 186 -5.91 12.37 16.87
CA SER A 186 -6.95 12.62 15.87
C SER A 186 -7.15 11.45 14.92
N LYS A 187 -6.23 10.46 14.94
CA LYS A 187 -6.21 9.33 14.01
C LYS A 187 -6.15 9.82 12.55
N GLU A 188 -5.48 10.92 12.29
CA GLU A 188 -5.29 11.44 10.94
C GLU A 188 -3.99 10.89 10.34
N VAL A 189 -4.08 10.35 9.14
CA VAL A 189 -2.95 9.81 8.38
C VAL A 189 -2.64 10.72 7.20
N ASN A 190 -1.35 10.90 6.91
CA ASN A 190 -0.88 11.56 5.71
C ASN A 190 0.43 10.92 5.24
N PHE A 191 0.37 10.09 4.22
CA PHE A 191 1.51 9.45 3.57
C PHE A 191 1.66 9.96 2.14
N SER A 192 2.92 10.15 1.74
CA SER A 192 3.32 10.49 0.39
C SER A 192 4.31 9.44 -0.09
N LEU A 193 3.92 8.69 -1.12
CA LEU A 193 4.73 7.63 -1.70
C LEU A 193 4.98 7.94 -3.19
N ASN A 194 6.11 7.45 -3.67
CA ASN A 194 6.48 7.39 -5.07
C ASN A 194 6.39 5.93 -5.50
N GLY A 195 5.42 5.63 -6.34
CA GLY A 195 5.19 4.30 -6.90
C GLY A 195 5.94 4.12 -8.22
N GLU A 196 6.41 2.91 -8.48
CA GLU A 196 7.05 2.50 -9.71
C GLU A 196 6.52 1.11 -10.09
N LEU A 197 6.31 0.90 -11.39
CA LEU A 197 5.94 -0.40 -11.93
C LEU A 197 7.15 -1.34 -11.93
N LYS A 198 6.97 -2.57 -11.45
CA LYS A 198 8.03 -3.59 -11.41
C LYS A 198 8.43 -4.02 -12.82
N ARG A 199 9.72 -4.03 -13.14
CA ARG A 199 10.22 -4.37 -14.49
C ARG A 199 10.31 -5.88 -14.79
N ASP A 200 9.72 -6.74 -13.96
CA ASP A 200 10.07 -8.17 -13.93
C ASP A 200 9.15 -9.06 -14.80
N ALA A 201 9.74 -10.09 -15.43
CA ALA A 201 9.09 -11.15 -16.19
C ALA A 201 8.28 -12.14 -15.31
N ASN A 202 8.44 -12.03 -13.98
CA ASN A 202 7.73 -12.81 -12.95
C ASN A 202 6.40 -12.18 -12.51
N VAL A 203 5.85 -11.23 -13.26
CA VAL A 203 4.43 -10.88 -13.09
C VAL A 203 3.64 -12.12 -13.48
N TYR A 204 3.20 -12.87 -12.46
CA TYR A 204 2.50 -14.14 -12.64
C TYR A 204 1.06 -13.93 -13.11
N GLY A 205 0.46 -14.99 -13.65
CA GLY A 205 -0.97 -15.02 -13.92
C GLY A 205 -1.43 -14.15 -15.09
N ASN A 206 -2.56 -13.48 -14.90
CA ASN A 206 -3.39 -12.96 -15.99
C ASN A 206 -2.92 -11.60 -16.55
N TYR A 207 -1.99 -10.92 -15.86
CA TYR A 207 -1.53 -9.58 -16.24
C TYR A 207 -0.58 -9.55 -17.45
N LYS A 208 -0.03 -10.70 -17.86
CA LYS A 208 1.04 -10.80 -18.87
C LYS A 208 0.74 -10.12 -20.21
N ASN A 209 -0.48 -10.25 -20.73
CA ASN A 209 -0.85 -9.73 -22.06
C ASN A 209 -1.32 -8.27 -22.04
N HIS A 210 -1.61 -7.72 -20.86
CA HIS A 210 -2.13 -6.37 -20.70
C HIS A 210 -1.18 -5.48 -19.90
N TYR A 211 0.02 -5.99 -19.57
CA TYR A 211 0.96 -5.32 -18.69
C TYR A 211 1.27 -3.89 -19.19
N PRO A 212 1.19 -2.87 -18.32
CA PRO A 212 1.21 -1.49 -18.76
C PRO A 212 2.66 -1.01 -18.90
N VAL A 213 3.39 -1.59 -19.86
CA VAL A 213 4.83 -1.38 -20.07
C VAL A 213 5.20 0.09 -20.30
N GLU A 214 4.25 0.91 -20.76
CA GLU A 214 4.47 2.33 -20.98
C GLU A 214 4.46 3.14 -19.66
N LEU A 215 4.00 2.54 -18.55
CA LEU A 215 4.21 3.10 -17.20
C LEU A 215 5.63 2.79 -16.68
N TYR A 216 6.45 2.00 -17.38
CA TYR A 216 7.84 1.82 -16.98
C TYR A 216 8.55 3.16 -16.90
N GLU A 217 9.45 3.25 -15.92
CA GLU A 217 10.30 4.43 -15.68
C GLU A 217 9.53 5.71 -15.29
N HIS A 218 8.21 5.65 -15.21
CA HIS A 218 7.39 6.75 -14.71
C HIS A 218 7.19 6.61 -13.20
N ASN A 219 7.47 7.69 -12.48
CA ASN A 219 7.02 7.81 -11.10
C ASN A 219 5.51 7.99 -11.07
N LEU A 220 4.85 7.24 -10.21
CA LEU A 220 3.42 7.28 -9.92
C LEU A 220 3.24 7.84 -8.51
N PRO A 221 3.07 9.16 -8.31
CA PRO A 221 2.85 9.72 -6.98
C PRO A 221 1.58 9.15 -6.36
N ILE A 222 1.70 8.57 -5.17
CA ILE A 222 0.59 8.00 -4.41
C ILE A 222 0.42 8.82 -3.13
N LYS A 223 -0.81 9.28 -2.88
CA LYS A 223 -1.18 9.92 -1.61
C LYS A 223 -2.19 9.06 -0.87
N ILE A 224 -1.90 8.80 0.40
CA ILE A 224 -2.81 8.13 1.33
C ILE A 224 -3.09 9.13 2.45
N SER A 225 -4.34 9.54 2.62
CA SER A 225 -4.66 10.57 3.61
C SER A 225 -6.06 10.48 4.18
N GLY A 226 -6.25 11.10 5.34
CA GLY A 226 -7.55 11.31 5.99
C GLY A 226 -7.70 10.57 7.31
N LEU A 227 -8.97 10.43 7.71
CA LEU A 227 -9.46 9.47 8.69
C LEU A 227 -8.79 8.11 8.49
N ILE A 228 -8.09 7.50 9.45
CA ILE A 228 -7.65 6.10 9.26
C ILE A 228 -8.85 5.12 9.01
N GLU A 229 -10.09 5.57 9.32
CA GLU A 229 -11.46 4.97 9.27
C GLU A 229 -12.12 5.22 7.94
N ASN A 230 -11.47 6.06 7.17
CA ASN A 230 -11.90 6.48 5.88
C ASN A 230 -10.72 7.05 5.10
N LEU A 231 -9.69 6.22 4.89
CA LEU A 231 -8.53 6.64 4.12
C LEU A 231 -8.92 6.82 2.66
N SER A 232 -8.45 7.92 2.09
CA SER A 232 -8.44 8.12 0.65
C SER A 232 -7.08 7.71 0.11
N VAL A 233 -7.08 6.87 -0.92
CA VAL A 233 -5.90 6.50 -1.69
C VAL A 233 -6.06 7.08 -3.09
N SER A 234 -5.07 7.83 -3.55
CA SER A 234 -5.04 8.43 -4.88
C SER A 234 -3.69 8.17 -5.54
N ILE A 235 -3.71 7.90 -6.85
CA ILE A 235 -2.52 7.71 -7.68
C ILE A 235 -2.59 8.78 -8.78
N ASP A 236 -1.57 9.64 -8.87
CA ASP A 236 -1.50 10.68 -9.87
C ASP A 236 -0.88 10.13 -11.17
N LEU A 237 -1.72 9.95 -12.19
CA LEU A 237 -1.31 9.51 -13.53
C LEU A 237 -1.22 10.67 -14.52
N SER A 238 -1.41 11.92 -14.09
CA SER A 238 -1.55 13.07 -14.98
C SER A 238 -0.35 13.23 -15.92
N LYS A 239 0.86 13.02 -15.38
CA LYS A 239 2.10 13.08 -16.15
C LYS A 239 2.13 12.01 -17.25
N VAL A 240 1.89 10.76 -16.88
CA VAL A 240 1.94 9.62 -17.82
C VAL A 240 0.86 9.75 -18.90
N ILE A 241 -0.36 10.14 -18.52
CA ILE A 241 -1.44 10.37 -19.48
C ILE A 241 -1.05 11.47 -20.47
N PHE A 242 -0.42 12.55 -19.98
CA PHE A 242 0.03 13.62 -20.86
C PHE A 242 1.10 13.15 -21.85
N GLU A 243 2.12 12.46 -21.36
CA GLU A 243 3.29 12.02 -22.15
C GLU A 243 2.92 10.90 -23.15
N GLU A 244 2.17 9.88 -22.72
CA GLU A 244 1.90 8.67 -23.50
C GLU A 244 0.61 8.75 -24.34
N VAL A 245 -0.37 9.56 -23.93
CA VAL A 245 -1.68 9.63 -24.60
C VAL A 245 -1.88 10.97 -25.29
N ILE A 246 -1.73 12.08 -24.58
CA ILE A 246 -2.10 13.41 -25.10
C ILE A 246 -1.07 13.94 -26.11
N ALA A 247 0.23 13.87 -25.79
CA ALA A 247 1.28 14.42 -26.65
C ALA A 247 1.33 13.77 -28.04
N PRO A 248 1.25 12.42 -28.19
CA PRO A 248 1.24 11.78 -29.50
C PRO A 248 0.00 12.14 -30.33
N ILE A 249 -1.17 12.28 -29.70
CA ILE A 249 -2.41 12.68 -30.39
C ILE A 249 -2.29 14.12 -30.89
N LYS A 250 -1.80 15.04 -30.06
CA LYS A 250 -1.58 16.44 -30.44
C LYS A 250 -0.64 16.54 -31.64
N ASN A 251 0.45 15.79 -31.64
CA ASN A 251 1.41 15.77 -32.73
C ASN A 251 0.77 15.21 -34.02
N LYS A 252 0.05 14.08 -33.95
CA LYS A 252 -0.66 13.51 -35.11
C LYS A 252 -1.70 14.46 -35.70
N ILE A 253 -2.47 15.16 -34.87
CA ILE A 253 -3.46 16.14 -35.33
C ILE A 253 -2.74 17.32 -36.01
N PHE A 254 -1.68 17.84 -35.39
CA PHE A 254 -0.90 18.94 -35.95
C PHE A 254 -0.28 18.57 -37.29
N ASP A 255 0.34 17.39 -37.40
CA ASP A 255 0.93 16.88 -38.64
C ASP A 255 -0.14 16.67 -39.72
N LYS A 256 -1.32 16.13 -39.35
CA LYS A 256 -2.43 15.95 -40.30
C LYS A 256 -2.96 17.28 -40.82
N ILE A 257 -3.10 18.29 -39.96
CA ILE A 257 -3.52 19.64 -40.36
C ILE A 257 -2.45 20.29 -41.24
N LYS A 258 -1.18 20.23 -40.82
CA LYS A 258 -0.05 20.78 -41.58
C LYS A 258 0.05 20.15 -42.98
N ASN A 259 -0.04 18.83 -43.07
CA ASN A 259 0.02 18.12 -44.35
C ASN A 259 -1.19 18.48 -45.22
N LYS A 260 -2.41 18.52 -44.66
CA LYS A 260 -3.59 18.93 -45.42
C LYS A 260 -3.46 20.36 -45.96
N VAL A 261 -2.98 21.30 -45.14
CA VAL A 261 -2.74 22.69 -45.59
C VAL A 261 -1.67 22.74 -46.67
N ILE A 262 -0.59 21.98 -46.54
CA ILE A 262 0.47 21.90 -47.56
C ILE A 262 -0.06 21.30 -48.86
N ASP A 263 -0.90 20.28 -48.79
CA ASP A 263 -1.48 19.61 -49.97
C ASP A 263 -2.50 20.51 -50.67
N ASP A 264 -3.39 21.18 -49.92
CA ASP A 264 -4.34 22.17 -50.46
C ASP A 264 -3.61 23.35 -51.12
N LEU A 265 -2.50 23.82 -50.53
CA LEU A 265 -1.64 24.86 -51.12
C LEU A 265 -0.93 24.36 -52.39
N LYS A 266 -0.44 23.12 -52.42
CA LYS A 266 0.18 22.54 -53.62
C LYS A 266 -0.81 22.36 -54.76
N GLU A 267 -2.05 21.97 -54.46
CA GLU A 267 -3.13 21.90 -55.47
C GLU A 267 -3.48 23.29 -56.00
N THR A 268 -3.53 24.31 -55.14
CA THR A 268 -3.83 25.69 -55.53
C THR A 268 -2.69 26.35 -56.34
N ILE A 269 -1.43 26.00 -56.06
CA ILE A 269 -0.23 26.54 -56.74
C ILE A 269 0.09 25.80 -58.05
N LYS A 270 -0.40 24.56 -58.23
CA LYS A 270 -0.40 23.90 -59.55
C LYS A 270 -1.37 24.66 -60.45
N LEU A 271 -0.84 25.64 -61.18
CA LEU A 271 -1.55 26.49 -62.14
C LEU A 271 -2.55 25.69 -62.98
N PRO A 272 -3.78 26.20 -63.20
CA PRO A 272 -4.67 25.62 -64.21
C PRO A 272 -3.97 25.69 -65.57
N GLN A 273 -4.04 24.57 -66.33
CA GLN A 273 -3.54 24.48 -67.70
C GLN A 273 -4.27 25.45 -68.63
#